data_AF-A0AAP0ZQJ0-F1
#
_entry.id   AF-A0AAP0ZQJ0-F1
#
_cell.length_a   1.000
_cell.length_b   1.000
_cell.length_c   1.000
_cell.angle_alpha   90.00
_cell.angle_beta   90.00
_cell.angle_gamma   90.00
#
_symmetry.space_group_name_H-M   'P 1'
#
loop_
_entity.id
_entity.type
_entity.pdbx_description
1 polymer ?
#
loop_
_entity_poly.entity_id
_entity_poly.type
_entity_poly.pdbx_seq_one_letter_code
_entity_poly.pdbx_strand_id
1 'polypeptide(L)'
;MEALNALMFQGALLSDSGRLYRLQLPGGDVQVVERWSGSERLSEGFVWWVDVLSTQAGLPLEAWLGRRATLYTRLADGDESPRTGLIHDAYALGSDGGLARYRVGLVPWTWWLSQGRHSRVFQERTLVQIVEAVFADYAPMASWQWSEETSAFLGQARPRSYCVQYRESDLDFVQRLLAEEGLGWRLQEADASPGGHQLVVFADSAAQPQDPGSAQGGGLRYHRSDATEAADSVLAIGATR
;
A
#
# COMPACT_ATOMS: atom_id res chain seq x y z
N MET A 1 -41.54 11.76 21.05
CA MET A 1 -40.33 12.01 21.88
C MET A 1 -39.23 10.99 21.61
N GLU A 2 -39.54 9.70 21.43
CA GLU A 2 -38.51 8.68 21.08
C GLU A 2 -37.84 8.88 19.71
N ALA A 3 -38.58 9.27 18.67
CA ALA A 3 -37.99 9.54 17.35
C ALA A 3 -37.04 10.76 17.33
N LEU A 4 -37.28 11.74 18.21
CA LEU A 4 -36.42 12.92 18.36
C LEU A 4 -35.17 12.58 19.17
N ASN A 5 -35.26 11.70 20.17
CA ASN A 5 -34.11 11.18 20.89
C ASN A 5 -33.26 10.23 20.03
N ALA A 6 -33.87 9.44 19.14
CA ALA A 6 -33.14 8.63 18.16
C ALA A 6 -32.39 9.50 17.15
N LEU A 7 -32.99 10.60 16.67
CA LEU A 7 -32.32 11.58 15.82
C LEU A 7 -31.26 12.41 16.56
N MET A 8 -31.49 12.76 17.83
CA MET A 8 -30.52 13.51 18.64
C MET A 8 -29.34 12.66 19.11
N PHE A 9 -29.52 11.34 19.28
CA PHE A 9 -28.40 10.43 19.48
C PHE A 9 -27.62 10.27 18.16
N GLN A 10 -28.30 10.06 17.03
CA GLN A 10 -27.67 9.97 15.69
C GLN A 10 -26.80 11.18 15.31
N GLY A 11 -27.06 12.37 15.86
CA GLY A 11 -26.33 13.61 15.55
C GLY A 11 -25.02 13.84 16.32
N ALA A 12 -24.64 12.99 17.28
CA ALA A 12 -23.42 13.16 18.08
C ALA A 12 -22.40 12.01 17.96
N LEU A 13 -22.68 11.01 17.11
CA LEU A 13 -22.05 9.69 17.14
C LEU A 13 -21.07 9.53 15.98
N LEU A 14 -19.78 9.38 16.28
CA LEU A 14 -18.69 9.04 15.35
C LEU A 14 -18.66 9.86 14.04
N SER A 15 -17.99 11.00 14.09
CA SER A 15 -17.55 11.72 12.88
C SER A 15 -16.05 11.54 12.65
N ASP A 16 -15.68 11.39 11.39
CA ASP A 16 -14.32 11.47 10.86
C ASP A 16 -13.87 12.92 10.61
N SER A 17 -14.80 13.88 10.69
CA SER A 17 -14.53 15.29 10.45
C SER A 17 -13.56 15.82 11.51
N GLY A 18 -12.44 16.40 11.07
CA GLY A 18 -11.37 16.85 11.97
C GLY A 18 -10.45 15.74 12.49
N ARG A 19 -10.64 14.47 12.11
CA ARG A 19 -9.73 13.37 12.49
C ARG A 19 -8.47 13.34 11.63
N LEU A 20 -7.36 12.90 12.20
CA LEU A 20 -6.09 12.72 11.49
C LEU A 20 -6.18 11.61 10.44
N TYR A 21 -6.91 10.54 10.74
CA TYR A 21 -7.05 9.38 9.86
C TYR A 21 -8.51 9.10 9.53
N ARG A 22 -8.76 8.72 8.27
CA ARG A 22 -10.08 8.34 7.76
C ARG A 22 -9.91 7.11 6.87
N LEU A 23 -10.75 6.09 7.05
CA LEU A 23 -10.74 4.91 6.19
C LEU A 23 -11.97 4.93 5.29
N GLN A 24 -11.74 4.88 3.98
CA GLN A 24 -12.78 4.65 3.00
C GLN A 24 -12.82 3.16 2.65
N LEU A 25 -13.93 2.50 3.01
CA LEU A 25 -14.16 1.09 2.71
C LEU A 25 -14.88 0.89 1.37
N PRO A 26 -14.86 -0.33 0.81
CA PRO A 26 -15.62 -0.65 -0.39
C PRO A 26 -17.13 -0.41 -0.16
N GLY A 27 -17.75 0.43 -1.00
CA GLY A 27 -19.14 0.86 -0.83
C GLY A 27 -19.30 2.30 -0.32
N GLY A 28 -18.20 2.95 0.06
CA GLY A 28 -18.22 4.36 0.46
C GLY A 28 -18.56 4.60 1.93
N ASP A 29 -18.75 3.53 2.71
CA ASP A 29 -18.93 3.63 4.15
C ASP A 29 -17.64 4.17 4.79
N VAL A 30 -17.76 5.34 5.41
CA VAL A 30 -16.66 5.94 6.17
C VAL A 30 -16.82 5.56 7.63
N GLN A 31 -15.79 4.90 8.17
CA GLN A 31 -15.72 4.52 9.57
C GLN A 31 -14.63 5.33 10.26
N VAL A 32 -14.79 5.56 11.56
CA VAL A 32 -13.80 6.28 12.34
C VAL A 32 -12.62 5.35 12.62
N VAL A 33 -11.43 5.75 12.19
CA VAL A 33 -10.19 5.03 12.50
C VAL A 33 -9.85 5.24 13.97
N GLU A 34 -9.81 4.13 14.72
CA GLU A 34 -9.37 4.13 16.11
C GLU A 34 -7.85 4.10 16.20
N ARG A 35 -7.23 3.23 15.40
CA ARG A 35 -5.78 3.11 15.26
C ARG A 35 -5.44 2.39 13.98
N TRP A 36 -4.21 2.58 13.51
CA TRP A 36 -3.63 1.71 12.50
C TRP A 36 -2.15 1.50 12.78
N SER A 37 -1.61 0.41 12.23
CA SER A 37 -0.20 0.06 12.34
C SER A 37 0.19 -0.79 11.16
N GLY A 38 1.43 -0.70 10.70
CA GLY A 38 1.92 -1.62 9.71
C GLY A 38 3.37 -1.40 9.34
N SER A 39 3.83 -2.19 8.39
CA SER A 39 5.20 -2.16 7.89
C SER A 39 5.18 -2.06 6.37
N GLU A 40 6.10 -1.27 5.85
CA GLU A 40 6.41 -1.18 4.42
C GLU A 40 7.92 -1.29 4.26
N ARG A 41 8.37 -2.06 3.28
CA ARG A 41 9.79 -2.25 3.01
C ARG A 41 10.03 -2.19 1.51
N LEU A 42 11.16 -1.59 1.14
CA LEU A 42 11.58 -1.51 -0.26
C LEU A 42 11.69 -2.92 -0.83
N SER A 43 11.10 -3.14 -1.99
CA SER A 43 11.06 -4.44 -2.67
C SER A 43 10.38 -5.59 -1.91
N GLU A 44 9.60 -5.34 -0.85
CA GLU A 44 8.78 -6.37 -0.16
C GLU A 44 7.29 -5.99 -0.10
N GLY A 45 6.95 -4.72 -0.27
CA GLY A 45 5.57 -4.21 -0.22
C GLY A 45 5.18 -3.77 1.18
N PHE A 46 3.87 -3.77 1.46
CA PHE A 46 3.34 -3.36 2.76
C PHE A 46 2.28 -4.30 3.33
N VAL A 47 2.11 -4.25 4.65
CA VAL A 47 0.95 -4.81 5.35
C VAL A 47 0.51 -3.78 6.39
N TRP A 48 -0.74 -3.34 6.31
CA TRP A 48 -1.31 -2.39 7.25
C TRP A 48 -2.55 -2.97 7.92
N TRP A 49 -2.64 -2.84 9.23
CA TRP A 49 -3.80 -3.20 10.02
C TRP A 49 -4.49 -1.93 10.51
N VAL A 50 -5.79 -1.80 10.20
CA VAL A 50 -6.60 -0.64 10.58
C VAL A 50 -7.76 -1.12 11.46
N ASP A 51 -7.83 -0.62 12.68
CA ASP A 51 -8.98 -0.81 13.57
C ASP A 51 -9.95 0.37 13.39
N VAL A 52 -11.21 0.05 13.12
CA VAL A 52 -12.28 1.03 12.91
C VAL A 52 -13.44 0.82 13.86
N LEU A 53 -14.09 1.92 14.22
CA LEU A 53 -15.33 1.94 14.98
C LEU A 53 -16.51 2.26 14.06
N SER A 54 -17.59 1.52 14.22
CA SER A 54 -18.86 1.75 13.55
C SER A 54 -20.01 1.78 14.54
N THR A 55 -21.05 2.54 14.25
CA THR A 55 -22.34 2.44 14.94
C THR A 55 -23.17 1.24 14.46
N GLN A 56 -22.76 0.59 13.36
CA GLN A 56 -23.44 -0.58 12.80
C GLN A 56 -22.70 -1.88 13.17
N ALA A 57 -23.41 -2.77 13.86
CA ALA A 57 -22.99 -4.16 14.04
C ALA A 57 -23.37 -5.01 12.80
N GLY A 58 -22.65 -6.11 12.59
CA GLY A 58 -22.98 -7.08 11.54
C GLY A 58 -22.66 -6.62 10.11
N LEU A 59 -21.62 -5.81 9.92
CA LEU A 59 -21.16 -5.42 8.58
C LEU A 59 -20.76 -6.67 7.76
N PRO A 60 -21.07 -6.71 6.44
CA PRO A 60 -20.81 -7.86 5.59
C PRO A 60 -19.34 -7.92 5.18
N LEU A 61 -18.46 -8.31 6.12
CA LEU A 61 -17.00 -8.29 5.94
C LEU A 61 -16.52 -9.08 4.71
N GLU A 62 -17.20 -10.17 4.38
CA GLU A 62 -16.91 -10.99 3.20
C GLU A 62 -17.00 -10.20 1.89
N ALA A 63 -17.91 -9.22 1.81
CA ALA A 63 -18.08 -8.36 0.64
C ALA A 63 -16.95 -7.33 0.46
N TRP A 64 -16.04 -7.23 1.44
CA TRP A 64 -14.88 -6.34 1.39
C TRP A 64 -13.61 -7.03 0.90
N LEU A 65 -13.50 -8.35 1.06
CA LEU A 65 -12.29 -9.11 0.71
C LEU A 65 -11.91 -8.92 -0.76
N GLY A 66 -10.61 -8.72 -1.01
CA GLY A 66 -10.02 -8.47 -2.32
C GLY A 66 -10.33 -7.09 -2.91
N ARG A 67 -11.11 -6.23 -2.24
CA ARG A 67 -11.49 -4.91 -2.76
C ARG A 67 -10.58 -3.82 -2.21
N ARG A 68 -10.46 -2.74 -2.98
CA ARG A 68 -9.71 -1.53 -2.61
C ARG A 68 -10.34 -0.83 -1.41
N ALA A 69 -9.50 -0.45 -0.45
CA ALA A 69 -9.78 0.54 0.57
C ALA A 69 -8.67 1.58 0.59
N THR A 70 -9.00 2.78 1.08
CA THR A 70 -8.05 3.89 1.14
C THR A 70 -8.01 4.46 2.56
N LEU A 71 -6.83 4.43 3.17
CA LEU A 71 -6.55 5.13 4.41
C LEU A 71 -6.04 6.53 4.06
N TYR A 72 -6.79 7.55 4.44
CA TYR A 72 -6.41 8.94 4.28
C TYR A 72 -5.75 9.45 5.55
N THR A 73 -4.65 10.19 5.38
CA THR A 73 -3.98 10.93 6.45
C THR A 73 -4.11 12.42 6.16
N ARG A 74 -4.67 13.19 7.10
CA ARG A 74 -4.71 14.66 6.98
C ARG A 74 -3.32 15.23 7.21
N LEU A 75 -2.88 16.07 6.29
CA LEU A 75 -1.61 16.78 6.33
C LEU A 75 -1.77 18.15 7.00
N ALA A 76 -0.65 18.81 7.31
CA ALA A 76 -0.62 20.09 8.02
C ALA A 76 -1.20 21.25 7.20
N ASP A 77 -1.14 21.17 5.88
CA ASP A 77 -1.73 22.12 4.93
C ASP A 77 -3.25 21.93 4.75
N GLY A 78 -3.82 20.88 5.35
CA GLY A 78 -5.23 20.52 5.25
C GLY A 78 -5.55 19.52 4.15
N ASP A 79 -4.59 19.18 3.29
CA ASP A 79 -4.76 18.16 2.25
C ASP A 79 -4.82 16.74 2.86
N GLU A 80 -5.23 15.75 2.05
CA GLU A 80 -5.24 14.35 2.45
C GLU A 80 -4.24 13.53 1.61
N SER A 81 -3.35 12.82 2.29
CA SER A 81 -2.45 11.83 1.68
C SER A 81 -3.13 10.45 1.67
N PRO A 82 -3.41 9.86 0.49
CA PRO A 82 -4.00 8.54 0.39
C PRO A 82 -2.95 7.43 0.57
N ARG A 83 -3.37 6.34 1.21
CA ARG A 83 -2.68 5.06 1.26
C ARG A 83 -3.65 3.97 0.84
N THR A 84 -3.50 3.47 -0.38
CA THR A 84 -4.44 2.49 -0.96
C THR A 84 -3.94 1.07 -0.78
N GLY A 85 -4.87 0.14 -0.55
CA GLY A 85 -4.57 -1.28 -0.47
C GLY A 85 -5.79 -2.15 -0.73
N LEU A 86 -5.54 -3.42 -1.00
CA LEU A 86 -6.57 -4.44 -1.11
C LEU A 86 -6.81 -5.07 0.25
N ILE A 87 -8.07 -5.29 0.59
CA ILE A 87 -8.44 -5.95 1.85
C ILE A 87 -8.15 -7.46 1.75
N HIS A 88 -7.16 -7.97 2.48
CA HIS A 88 -6.90 -9.42 2.53
C HIS A 88 -7.57 -10.11 3.73
N ASP A 89 -7.81 -9.38 4.80
CA ASP A 89 -8.44 -9.87 6.03
C ASP A 89 -9.39 -8.83 6.62
N ALA A 90 -10.47 -9.30 7.23
CA ALA A 90 -11.41 -8.48 7.97
C ALA A 90 -11.97 -9.24 9.19
N TYR A 91 -11.99 -8.60 10.36
CA TYR A 91 -12.45 -9.18 11.62
C TYR A 91 -13.49 -8.29 12.30
N ALA A 92 -14.51 -8.90 12.91
CA ALA A 92 -15.34 -8.26 13.92
C ALA A 92 -14.72 -8.51 15.30
N LEU A 93 -14.33 -7.44 16.01
CA LEU A 93 -13.61 -7.52 17.29
C LEU A 93 -14.52 -7.41 18.52
N GLY A 94 -15.83 -7.19 18.31
CA GLY A 94 -16.85 -7.10 19.35
C GLY A 94 -17.70 -5.82 19.25
N SER A 95 -18.73 -5.74 20.09
CA SER A 95 -19.60 -4.58 20.22
C SER A 95 -20.04 -4.35 21.67
N ASP A 96 -20.32 -3.10 22.04
CA ASP A 96 -20.65 -2.67 23.41
C ASP A 96 -22.04 -2.04 23.55
N GLY A 97 -22.95 -2.32 22.61
CA GLY A 97 -24.35 -1.86 22.65
C GLY A 97 -24.60 -0.50 22.00
N GLY A 98 -23.55 0.20 21.56
CA GLY A 98 -23.65 1.39 20.71
C GLY A 98 -22.59 1.46 19.63
N LEU A 99 -21.44 0.82 19.85
CA LEU A 99 -20.34 0.74 18.89
C LEU A 99 -19.95 -0.71 18.62
N ALA A 100 -19.51 -0.97 17.39
CA ALA A 100 -18.88 -2.20 16.95
C ALA A 100 -17.47 -1.88 16.46
N ARG A 101 -16.51 -2.72 16.84
CA ARG A 101 -15.12 -2.60 16.42
C ARG A 101 -14.81 -3.63 15.34
N TYR A 102 -14.14 -3.19 14.29
CA TYR A 102 -13.66 -4.04 13.20
C TYR A 102 -12.17 -3.83 12.97
N ARG A 103 -11.49 -4.86 12.44
CA ARG A 103 -10.12 -4.76 11.93
C ARG A 103 -10.10 -5.11 10.46
N VAL A 104 -9.34 -4.35 9.68
CA VAL A 104 -9.13 -4.58 8.25
C VAL A 104 -7.63 -4.65 7.97
N GLY A 105 -7.19 -5.68 7.25
CA GLY A 105 -5.82 -5.86 6.77
C GLY A 105 -5.70 -5.40 5.32
N LEU A 106 -4.82 -4.44 5.05
CA LEU A 106 -4.55 -3.88 3.72
C LEU A 106 -3.17 -4.33 3.23
N VAL A 107 -3.13 -4.81 1.99
CA VAL A 107 -1.92 -5.26 1.30
C VAL A 107 -1.87 -4.71 -0.14
N PRO A 108 -0.69 -4.62 -0.77
CA PRO A 108 -0.62 -4.32 -2.18
C PRO A 108 -1.08 -5.51 -3.02
N TRP A 109 -1.34 -5.27 -4.31
CA TRP A 109 -1.65 -6.37 -5.24
C TRP A 109 -0.50 -7.40 -5.33
N THR A 110 0.74 -6.98 -5.09
CA THR A 110 1.92 -7.86 -5.11
C THR A 110 1.92 -8.91 -4.01
N TRP A 111 1.11 -8.74 -2.96
CA TRP A 111 0.90 -9.77 -1.95
C TRP A 111 0.30 -11.05 -2.54
N TRP A 112 -0.51 -10.95 -3.59
CA TRP A 112 -1.08 -12.13 -4.27
C TRP A 112 -0.01 -12.98 -4.96
N LEU A 113 1.11 -12.37 -5.38
CA LEU A 113 2.25 -13.09 -5.95
C LEU A 113 2.91 -14.05 -4.95
N SER A 114 2.74 -13.83 -3.63
CA SER A 114 3.32 -14.70 -2.59
C SER A 114 2.38 -15.82 -2.14
N GLN A 115 1.11 -15.81 -2.56
CA GLN A 115 0.11 -16.79 -2.12
C GLN A 115 0.22 -18.12 -2.88
N GLY A 116 0.80 -18.09 -4.09
CA GLY A 116 0.96 -19.24 -4.96
C GLY A 116 2.35 -19.87 -4.89
N ARG A 117 2.48 -21.06 -5.48
CA ARG A 117 3.77 -21.71 -5.73
C ARG A 117 3.71 -22.38 -7.09
N HIS A 118 4.64 -22.02 -7.97
CA HIS A 118 4.57 -22.42 -9.38
C HIS A 118 5.86 -23.08 -9.87
N SER A 119 5.73 -23.83 -10.97
CA SER A 119 6.85 -24.35 -11.75
C SER A 119 6.65 -24.00 -13.22
N ARG A 120 7.45 -23.08 -13.75
CA ARG A 120 7.31 -22.52 -15.10
C ARG A 120 8.68 -22.42 -15.78
N VAL A 121 8.68 -22.60 -17.09
CA VAL A 121 9.89 -22.49 -17.92
C VAL A 121 9.72 -21.32 -18.89
N PHE A 122 10.72 -20.44 -18.92
CA PHE A 122 10.83 -19.31 -19.83
C PHE A 122 12.07 -19.52 -20.70
N GLN A 123 11.89 -19.48 -22.02
CA GLN A 123 12.96 -19.69 -23.00
C GLN A 123 13.06 -18.51 -23.95
N GLU A 124 14.29 -18.08 -24.23
CA GLU A 124 14.58 -16.96 -25.13
C GLU A 124 13.78 -15.69 -24.77
N ARG A 125 13.70 -15.39 -23.46
CA ARG A 125 12.97 -14.23 -22.93
C ARG A 125 13.88 -13.25 -22.20
N THR A 126 13.65 -11.96 -22.39
CA THR A 126 14.30 -10.93 -21.56
C THR A 126 13.70 -10.92 -20.16
N LEU A 127 14.41 -10.32 -19.19
CA LEU A 127 13.87 -10.11 -17.84
C LEU A 127 12.48 -9.45 -17.89
N VAL A 128 12.36 -8.35 -18.64
CA VAL A 128 11.11 -7.58 -18.78
C VAL A 128 9.98 -8.48 -19.26
N GLN A 129 10.20 -9.28 -20.30
CA GLN A 129 9.20 -10.20 -20.83
C GLN A 129 8.78 -11.28 -19.82
N ILE A 130 9.72 -11.77 -19.00
CA ILE A 130 9.40 -12.74 -17.95
C ILE A 130 8.54 -12.10 -16.87
N VAL A 131 8.95 -10.94 -16.36
CA VAL A 131 8.23 -10.21 -15.30
C VAL A 131 6.83 -9.81 -15.76
N GLU A 132 6.70 -9.27 -16.98
CA GLU A 132 5.40 -8.91 -17.56
C GLU A 132 4.50 -10.13 -17.74
N ALA A 133 5.05 -11.28 -18.18
CA ALA A 133 4.27 -12.51 -18.29
C ALA A 133 3.76 -12.99 -16.93
N VAL A 134 4.57 -12.89 -15.88
CA VAL A 134 4.16 -13.24 -14.51
C VAL A 134 3.08 -12.28 -14.01
N PHE A 135 3.24 -10.97 -14.19
CA PHE A 135 2.29 -9.97 -13.72
C PHE A 135 0.96 -9.98 -14.49
N ALA A 136 0.99 -10.35 -15.77
CA ALA A 136 -0.21 -10.46 -16.61
C ALA A 136 -1.23 -11.47 -16.08
N ASP A 137 -0.80 -12.52 -15.37
CA ASP A 137 -1.69 -13.49 -14.72
C ASP A 137 -2.57 -12.85 -13.62
N TYR A 138 -2.23 -11.62 -13.19
CA TYR A 138 -2.90 -10.86 -12.13
C TYR A 138 -3.61 -9.59 -12.66
N ALA A 139 -3.85 -9.49 -13.97
CA ALA A 139 -4.39 -8.31 -14.65
C ALA A 139 -5.65 -7.63 -14.03
N PRO A 140 -6.57 -8.33 -13.33
CA PRO A 140 -7.69 -7.65 -12.67
C PRO A 140 -7.29 -6.68 -11.55
N MET A 141 -6.09 -6.84 -10.99
CA MET A 141 -5.60 -6.07 -9.84
C MET A 141 -4.21 -5.47 -10.05
N ALA A 142 -3.39 -6.10 -10.89
CA ALA A 142 -2.01 -5.72 -11.10
C ALA A 142 -1.91 -4.44 -11.91
N SER A 143 -1.09 -3.52 -11.41
CA SER A 143 -0.65 -2.32 -12.12
C SER A 143 0.83 -2.15 -11.87
N TRP A 144 1.60 -1.97 -12.93
CA TRP A 144 3.04 -1.80 -12.83
C TRP A 144 3.58 -0.89 -13.93
N GLN A 145 4.75 -0.34 -13.68
CA GLN A 145 5.53 0.40 -14.66
C GLN A 145 7.03 0.18 -14.44
N TRP A 146 7.79 0.45 -15.49
CA TRP A 146 9.24 0.50 -15.47
C TRP A 146 9.65 1.98 -15.47
N SER A 147 10.53 2.39 -14.55
CA SER A 147 11.02 3.77 -14.52
C SER A 147 11.85 4.08 -15.78
N GLU A 148 11.93 5.34 -16.19
CA GLU A 148 12.52 5.75 -17.48
C GLU A 148 13.98 5.26 -17.67
N GLU A 149 14.77 5.25 -16.59
CA GLU A 149 16.16 4.84 -16.60
C GLU A 149 16.37 3.32 -16.77
N THR A 150 15.34 2.51 -16.48
CA THR A 150 15.45 1.05 -16.55
C THR A 150 15.73 0.54 -17.96
N SER A 151 15.19 1.20 -18.99
CA SER A 151 15.39 0.82 -20.39
C SER A 151 16.86 0.96 -20.80
N ALA A 152 17.49 2.07 -20.45
CA ALA A 152 18.91 2.30 -20.71
C ALA A 152 19.79 1.34 -19.87
N PHE A 153 19.43 1.13 -18.61
CA PHE A 153 20.13 0.21 -17.70
C PHE A 153 20.12 -1.24 -18.21
N LEU A 154 18.98 -1.72 -18.70
CA LEU A 154 18.81 -3.06 -19.27
C LEU A 154 19.21 -3.14 -20.76
N GLY A 155 19.70 -2.06 -21.37
CA GLY A 155 19.94 -2.00 -22.82
C GLY A 155 20.96 -3.03 -23.34
N GLN A 156 21.83 -3.55 -22.48
CA GLN A 156 22.79 -4.62 -22.80
C GLN A 156 22.38 -6.00 -22.27
N ALA A 157 21.29 -6.09 -21.51
CA ALA A 157 20.79 -7.33 -20.95
C ALA A 157 20.31 -8.24 -22.10
N ARG A 158 20.91 -9.42 -22.21
CA ARG A 158 20.56 -10.39 -23.25
C ARG A 158 19.34 -11.20 -22.81
N PRO A 159 18.50 -11.65 -23.77
CA PRO A 159 17.50 -12.67 -23.48
C PRO A 159 18.14 -13.87 -22.79
N ARG A 160 17.45 -14.39 -21.77
CA ARG A 160 17.84 -15.61 -21.08
C ARG A 160 17.43 -16.78 -21.97
N SER A 161 18.41 -17.60 -22.35
CA SER A 161 18.15 -18.80 -23.16
C SER A 161 17.23 -19.78 -22.43
N TYR A 162 17.44 -19.92 -21.11
CA TYR A 162 16.64 -20.78 -20.25
C TYR A 162 16.54 -20.19 -18.84
N CYS A 163 15.32 -19.97 -18.36
CA CYS A 163 15.02 -19.49 -17.02
C CYS A 163 13.86 -20.30 -16.44
N VAL A 164 13.97 -20.74 -15.18
CA VAL A 164 12.97 -21.58 -14.53
C VAL A 164 12.54 -20.92 -13.24
N GLN A 165 11.23 -20.83 -13.05
CA GLN A 165 10.62 -20.71 -11.74
C GLN A 165 10.42 -22.14 -11.23
N TYR A 166 11.09 -22.55 -10.15
CA TYR A 166 11.02 -23.93 -9.68
C TYR A 166 10.51 -24.03 -8.25
N ARG A 167 9.20 -24.29 -8.12
CA ARG A 167 8.56 -24.49 -6.81
C ARG A 167 8.89 -23.32 -5.88
N GLU A 168 8.69 -22.12 -6.36
CA GLU A 168 8.81 -20.87 -5.59
C GLU A 168 7.56 -20.02 -5.88
N SER A 169 7.28 -19.02 -5.04
CA SER A 169 6.17 -18.11 -5.30
C SER A 169 6.48 -17.20 -6.50
N ASP A 170 5.47 -16.51 -7.03
CA ASP A 170 5.70 -15.53 -8.10
C ASP A 170 6.46 -14.32 -7.56
N LEU A 171 6.23 -13.98 -6.29
CA LEU A 171 6.96 -12.90 -5.62
C LEU A 171 8.44 -13.24 -5.49
N ASP A 172 8.77 -14.41 -4.95
CA ASP A 172 10.16 -14.85 -4.77
C ASP A 172 10.89 -14.93 -6.12
N PHE A 173 10.21 -15.45 -7.14
CA PHE A 173 10.75 -15.57 -8.49
C PHE A 173 11.09 -14.20 -9.09
N VAL A 174 10.14 -13.27 -9.06
CA VAL A 174 10.34 -11.92 -9.60
C VAL A 174 11.38 -11.16 -8.79
N GLN A 175 11.34 -11.22 -7.46
CA GLN A 175 12.33 -10.56 -6.59
C GLN A 175 13.73 -11.06 -6.88
N ARG A 176 13.92 -12.38 -7.00
CA ARG A 176 15.21 -12.99 -7.32
C ARG A 176 15.72 -12.50 -8.69
N LEU A 177 14.87 -12.52 -9.72
CA LEU A 177 15.27 -12.07 -11.06
C LEU A 177 15.58 -10.57 -11.13
N LEU A 178 14.82 -9.73 -10.43
CA LEU A 178 15.11 -8.29 -10.35
C LEU A 178 16.42 -8.05 -9.61
N ALA A 179 16.66 -8.73 -8.49
CA ALA A 179 17.90 -8.61 -7.72
C ALA A 179 19.13 -9.10 -8.49
N GLU A 180 19.02 -10.16 -9.30
CA GLU A 180 20.09 -10.65 -10.19
C GLU A 180 20.55 -9.57 -11.19
N GLU A 181 19.64 -8.73 -11.68
CA GLU A 181 19.95 -7.62 -12.59
C GLU A 181 20.25 -6.31 -11.83
N GLY A 182 20.18 -6.29 -10.50
CA GLY A 182 20.42 -5.09 -9.69
C GLY A 182 19.26 -4.09 -9.67
N LEU A 183 18.03 -4.55 -9.91
CA LEU A 183 16.82 -3.73 -9.90
C LEU A 183 16.10 -3.81 -8.56
N GLY A 184 15.52 -2.69 -8.14
CA GLY A 184 14.60 -2.60 -7.02
C GLY A 184 13.18 -2.31 -7.49
N TRP A 185 12.21 -2.47 -6.58
CA TRP A 185 10.86 -1.98 -6.81
C TRP A 185 10.26 -1.31 -5.58
N ARG A 186 9.33 -0.40 -5.84
CA ARG A 186 8.53 0.30 -4.82
C ARG A 186 7.07 0.33 -5.24
N LEU A 187 6.20 0.70 -4.31
CA LEU A 187 4.80 0.97 -4.60
C LEU A 187 4.60 2.49 -4.64
N GLN A 188 3.65 2.92 -5.46
CA GLN A 188 3.19 4.30 -5.46
C GLN A 188 1.70 4.37 -5.69
N GLU A 189 1.06 5.37 -5.11
CA GLU A 189 -0.33 5.68 -5.36
C GLU A 189 -0.55 5.97 -6.85
N ALA A 190 -1.60 5.37 -7.39
CA ALA A 190 -2.01 5.47 -8.78
C ALA A 190 -3.53 5.24 -8.82
N ASP A 191 -4.29 6.32 -8.65
CA ASP A 191 -5.74 6.24 -8.45
C ASP A 191 -6.49 5.51 -9.58
N ALA A 192 -5.99 5.63 -10.81
CA ALA A 192 -6.54 4.96 -11.99
C ALA A 192 -6.30 3.44 -12.02
N SER A 193 -5.43 2.91 -11.16
CA SER A 193 -5.19 1.46 -11.06
C SER A 193 -6.29 0.78 -10.23
N PRO A 194 -6.60 -0.51 -10.50
CA PRO A 194 -7.64 -1.23 -9.75
C PRO A 194 -7.42 -1.24 -8.23
N GLY A 195 -6.16 -1.40 -7.80
CA GLY A 195 -5.75 -1.39 -6.39
C GLY A 195 -5.54 0.00 -5.79
N GLY A 196 -5.58 1.05 -6.61
CA GLY A 196 -5.24 2.43 -6.20
C GLY A 196 -3.73 2.70 -6.11
N HIS A 197 -2.90 1.70 -6.34
CA HIS A 197 -1.44 1.77 -6.35
C HIS A 197 -0.87 0.92 -7.49
N GLN A 198 0.38 1.20 -7.83
CA GLN A 198 1.14 0.43 -8.82
C GLN A 198 2.56 0.12 -8.34
N LEU A 199 3.11 -0.98 -8.82
CA LEU A 199 4.51 -1.34 -8.63
C LEU A 199 5.37 -0.58 -9.64
N VAL A 200 6.48 -0.01 -9.17
CA VAL A 200 7.46 0.66 -10.03
C VAL A 200 8.78 -0.05 -9.90
N VAL A 201 9.26 -0.65 -10.99
CA VAL A 201 10.62 -1.20 -11.08
C VAL A 201 11.57 -0.05 -11.42
N PHE A 202 12.72 0.01 -10.75
CA PHE A 202 13.72 1.05 -10.96
C PHE A 202 15.14 0.49 -10.87
N ALA A 203 16.08 1.20 -11.51
CA ALA A 203 17.50 0.84 -11.50
C ALA A 203 18.37 1.84 -10.72
N ASP A 204 17.92 3.09 -10.59
CA ASP A 204 18.62 4.12 -9.84
C ASP A 204 17.67 4.76 -8.81
N SER A 205 18.00 4.59 -7.53
CA SER A 205 17.23 5.20 -6.44
C SER A 205 17.29 6.73 -6.46
N ALA A 206 18.37 7.32 -6.97
CA ALA A 206 18.52 8.78 -7.06
C ALA A 206 17.68 9.39 -8.20
N ALA A 207 17.26 8.57 -9.17
CA ALA A 207 16.36 8.98 -10.24
C ALA A 207 14.87 8.95 -9.83
N GLN A 208 14.55 8.45 -8.64
CA GLN A 208 13.16 8.38 -8.17
C GLN A 208 12.65 9.77 -7.76
N PRO A 209 11.35 10.05 -7.96
CA PRO A 209 10.78 11.34 -7.63
C PRO A 209 10.91 11.63 -6.14
N GLN A 210 11.33 12.86 -5.83
CA GLN A 210 11.30 13.37 -4.46
C GLN A 210 9.84 13.63 -4.05
N ASP A 211 9.53 13.39 -2.78
CA ASP A 211 8.25 13.80 -2.19
C ASP A 211 8.03 15.31 -2.40
N PRO A 212 6.84 15.76 -2.87
CA PRO A 212 6.57 17.17 -3.14
C PRO A 212 6.77 18.07 -1.93
N GLY A 213 6.37 17.63 -0.72
CA GLY A 213 6.56 18.39 0.52
C GLY A 213 8.05 18.53 0.85
N SER A 214 8.81 17.44 0.69
CA SER A 214 10.27 17.48 0.81
C SER A 214 10.91 18.43 -0.20
N ALA A 215 10.50 18.38 -1.47
CA ALA A 215 11.06 19.24 -2.53
C ALA A 215 10.77 20.72 -2.26
N GLN A 216 9.56 21.06 -1.84
CA GLN A 216 9.17 22.43 -1.47
C GLN A 216 9.95 22.94 -0.24
N GLY A 217 10.21 22.05 0.73
CA GLY A 217 10.94 22.37 1.96
C GLY A 217 12.48 22.41 1.81
N GLY A 218 13.03 22.18 0.61
CA GLY A 218 14.48 22.10 0.39
C GLY A 218 15.12 20.82 0.93
N GLY A 219 14.33 19.76 1.09
CA GLY A 219 14.74 18.47 1.67
C GLY A 219 14.38 18.32 3.15
N LEU A 220 14.45 17.08 3.65
CA LEU A 220 14.34 16.83 5.08
C LEU A 220 15.62 17.29 5.78
N ARG A 221 15.49 18.17 6.77
CA ARG A 221 16.63 18.71 7.52
C ARG A 221 17.14 17.67 8.52
N TYR A 222 18.45 17.48 8.58
CA TYR A 222 19.09 16.77 9.69
C TYR A 222 19.33 17.77 10.82
N HIS A 223 18.66 17.60 11.96
CA HIS A 223 18.73 18.53 13.08
C HIS A 223 18.48 17.82 14.41
N ARG A 224 18.88 18.45 15.52
CA ARG A 224 18.56 17.94 16.86
C ARG A 224 17.06 18.08 17.13
N SER A 225 16.53 17.22 18.00
CA SER A 225 15.16 17.34 18.48
C SER A 225 15.04 18.60 19.33
N ASP A 226 14.18 19.52 18.90
CA ASP A 226 13.89 20.76 19.63
C ASP A 226 12.38 21.04 19.57
N ALA A 227 11.80 21.48 20.68
CA ALA A 227 10.35 21.62 20.82
C ALA A 227 9.77 22.78 19.99
N THR A 228 10.63 23.65 19.48
CA THR A 228 10.26 24.83 18.66
C THR A 228 10.39 24.60 17.16
N GLU A 229 10.76 23.39 16.71
CA GLU A 229 10.83 23.12 15.27
C GLU A 229 9.43 23.13 14.65
N ALA A 230 9.26 23.96 13.61
CA ALA A 230 8.00 24.09 12.89
C ALA A 230 7.80 23.01 11.81
N ALA A 231 8.83 22.17 11.58
CA ALA A 231 8.82 21.14 10.55
C ALA A 231 9.63 19.91 11.00
N ASP A 232 9.27 18.75 10.46
CA ASP A 232 9.91 17.48 10.75
C ASP A 232 11.42 17.50 10.44
N SER A 233 12.18 16.75 11.23
CA SER A 233 13.63 16.62 11.08
C SER A 233 14.08 15.18 11.29
N VAL A 234 15.17 14.81 10.60
CA VAL A 234 15.85 13.54 10.82
C VAL A 234 16.74 13.70 12.06
N LEU A 235 16.42 12.95 13.12
CA LEU A 235 17.14 12.99 14.39
C LEU A 235 18.33 12.02 14.44
N ALA A 236 18.25 10.94 13.68
CA ALA A 236 19.29 9.93 13.57
C ALA A 236 19.13 9.14 12.26
N ILE A 237 20.25 8.74 11.68
CA ILE A 237 20.30 7.74 10.61
C ILE A 237 21.14 6.58 11.15
N GLY A 238 20.60 5.37 11.08
CA GLY A 238 21.26 4.19 11.59
C GLY A 238 20.74 2.92 10.92
N ALA A 239 21.52 1.86 11.02
CA ALA A 239 21.11 0.52 10.61
C ALA A 239 20.81 -0.31 11.86
N THR A 240 19.65 -0.96 11.89
CA THR A 240 19.39 -2.06 12.83
C THR A 240 20.05 -3.31 12.26
N ARG A 241 21.07 -3.83 12.94
CA ARG A 241 21.70 -5.11 12.60
C ARG A 241 21.04 -6.25 13.36
#